data_AF-A0AAD7EEP3-F1
#
_entry.id   AF-A0AAD7EEP3-F1
#
_cell.length_a   1.000
_cell.length_b   1.000
_cell.length_c   1.000
_cell.angle_alpha   90.00
_cell.angle_beta   90.00
_cell.angle_gamma   90.00
#
_symmetry.space_group_name_H-M   'P 1'
#
loop_
_entity.id
_entity.type
_entity.pdbx_description
1 polymer ?
#
loop_
_entity_poly.entity_id
_entity_poly.type
_entity_poly.pdbx_seq_one_letter_code
_entity_poly.pdbx_strand_id
1 'polypeptide(L)'
;MHRSFIVLLCLGFVRAILQNITVDDTSPDIVYGEATFQCNATVPCPDGLKAGVFNESATLTFSSIAFNFTGVAFYASLDVVGAATIILDGEELSILSNPLSDVLEAGPGQGSHNISKTGLANIPHTLTIAPNTTLIPPTIIGFDHLIYTASLPDKKSHVGAIVGGVLAGVAVIFGLLLAALFARRRKLILRRNQRKSAVLRGMTVARQNHNAGEEDAKELPT
;
A
#
# COMPACT_ATOMS: atom_id res chain seq x y z
N MET A 1 19.00 33.95 22.30
CA MET A 1 18.04 33.49 21.27
C MET A 1 18.50 32.12 20.74
N HIS A 2 18.04 31.03 21.36
CA HIS A 2 18.29 29.67 20.88
C HIS A 2 17.12 29.24 20.00
N ARG A 3 17.40 28.88 18.75
CA ARG A 3 16.44 28.22 17.87
C ARG A 3 16.79 26.75 17.82
N SER A 4 16.07 25.95 18.58
CA SER A 4 16.15 24.49 18.54
C SER A 4 15.55 24.00 17.22
N PHE A 5 16.37 23.33 16.41
CA PHE A 5 15.90 22.57 15.25
C PHE A 5 15.42 21.21 15.74
N ILE A 6 14.11 20.97 15.67
CA ILE A 6 13.52 19.65 15.90
C ILE A 6 13.80 18.82 14.64
N VAL A 7 14.64 17.80 14.77
CA VAL A 7 14.82 16.77 13.74
C VAL A 7 13.68 15.79 13.91
N LEU A 8 12.68 15.88 13.02
CA LEU A 8 11.58 14.93 12.96
C LEU A 8 12.10 13.63 12.33
N LEU A 9 12.28 12.60 13.16
CA LEU A 9 12.67 11.27 12.72
C LEU A 9 11.40 10.56 12.21
N CYS A 10 11.15 10.66 10.91
CA CYS A 10 10.03 9.95 10.27
C CYS A 10 10.34 8.44 10.21
N LEU A 11 9.89 7.70 11.21
CA LEU A 11 9.75 6.24 11.15
C LEU A 11 8.74 5.91 10.04
N GLY A 12 9.24 5.34 8.94
CA GLY A 12 8.41 4.89 7.83
C GLY A 12 7.54 3.72 8.27
N PHE A 13 6.29 4.00 8.61
CA PHE A 13 5.26 2.97 8.72
C PHE A 13 5.04 2.39 7.33
N VAL A 14 5.46 1.14 7.12
CA VAL A 14 4.99 0.34 5.98
C VAL A 14 3.50 0.10 6.24
N ARG A 15 2.64 0.86 5.57
CA ARG A 15 1.21 0.59 5.58
C ARG A 15 0.98 -0.66 4.74
N ALA A 16 0.16 -1.58 5.21
CA ALA A 16 -0.34 -2.66 4.38
C ALA A 16 -1.66 -2.22 3.75
N ILE A 17 -1.90 -2.60 2.50
CA ILE A 17 -3.19 -2.37 1.83
C ILE A 17 -4.01 -3.63 1.99
N LEU A 18 -5.24 -3.49 2.49
CA LEU A 18 -6.23 -4.56 2.47
C LEU A 18 -6.96 -4.54 1.12
N GLN A 19 -6.98 -5.68 0.44
CA GLN A 19 -7.71 -5.85 -0.82
C GLN A 19 -8.69 -7.00 -0.68
N ASN A 20 -9.94 -6.75 -1.03
CA ASN A 20 -10.96 -7.80 -1.15
C ASN A 20 -10.86 -8.41 -2.54
N ILE A 21 -10.86 -9.74 -2.60
CA ILE A 21 -10.80 -10.54 -3.83
C ILE A 21 -12.01 -11.46 -3.80
N THR A 22 -12.82 -11.37 -4.86
CA THR A 22 -14.01 -12.22 -5.04
C THR A 22 -13.68 -13.38 -5.98
N VAL A 23 -14.13 -14.56 -5.59
CA VAL A 23 -14.00 -15.83 -6.30
C VAL A 23 -15.40 -16.36 -6.53
N ASP A 24 -15.75 -16.53 -7.80
CA ASP A 24 -17.04 -17.05 -8.26
C ASP A 24 -17.06 -18.58 -8.25
N ASP A 25 -18.25 -19.19 -8.26
CA ASP A 25 -18.46 -20.65 -8.28
C ASP A 25 -17.77 -21.37 -9.44
N THR A 26 -17.61 -20.67 -10.57
CA THR A 26 -16.92 -21.15 -11.77
C THR A 26 -15.39 -20.97 -11.74
N SER A 27 -14.83 -20.40 -10.68
CA SER A 27 -13.39 -20.13 -10.61
C SER A 27 -12.55 -21.42 -10.65
N PRO A 28 -11.46 -21.45 -11.43
CA PRO A 28 -10.54 -22.60 -11.43
C PRO A 28 -9.78 -22.75 -10.11
N ASP A 29 -9.80 -21.75 -9.23
CA ASP A 29 -9.17 -21.82 -7.90
C ASP A 29 -9.99 -22.67 -6.91
N ILE A 30 -11.23 -23.00 -7.26
CA ILE A 30 -12.10 -23.87 -6.46
C ILE A 30 -11.96 -25.31 -6.95
N VAL A 31 -11.70 -26.21 -6.01
CA VAL A 31 -11.60 -27.65 -6.28
C VAL A 31 -12.85 -28.34 -5.76
N TYR A 32 -13.61 -28.93 -6.69
CA TYR A 32 -14.74 -29.79 -6.39
C TYR A 32 -14.29 -31.25 -6.37
N GLY A 33 -14.70 -32.00 -5.33
CA GLY A 33 -14.24 -33.38 -5.11
C GLY A 33 -14.80 -34.39 -6.11
N GLU A 34 -15.95 -34.11 -6.73
CA GLU A 34 -16.62 -34.99 -7.68
C GLU A 34 -17.33 -34.19 -8.79
N ALA A 35 -18.13 -34.88 -9.61
CA ALA A 35 -18.97 -34.25 -10.62
C ALA A 35 -19.83 -33.15 -10.02
N THR A 36 -19.90 -32.03 -10.74
CA THR A 36 -20.69 -30.87 -10.37
C THR A 36 -21.88 -30.71 -11.28
N PHE A 37 -22.92 -30.04 -10.79
CA PHE A 37 -24.06 -29.60 -11.57
C PHE A 37 -24.20 -28.11 -11.43
N GLN A 38 -24.17 -27.38 -12.55
CA GLN A 38 -24.38 -25.95 -12.53
C GLN A 38 -25.85 -25.64 -12.80
N CYS A 39 -26.43 -24.79 -11.97
CA CYS A 39 -27.79 -24.30 -12.13
C CYS A 39 -27.83 -22.76 -12.18
N ASN A 40 -28.83 -22.22 -12.86
CA ASN A 40 -29.02 -20.79 -13.06
C ASN A 40 -30.50 -20.46 -13.32
N ALA A 41 -30.82 -19.22 -13.71
CA ALA A 41 -32.19 -18.83 -14.03
C ALA A 41 -32.84 -19.63 -15.18
N THR A 42 -32.04 -20.21 -16.08
CA THR A 42 -32.53 -21.01 -17.23
C THR A 42 -32.56 -22.51 -16.93
N VAL A 43 -31.60 -23.01 -16.15
CA VAL A 43 -31.47 -24.40 -15.71
C VAL A 43 -31.79 -24.44 -14.21
N PRO A 44 -33.01 -24.84 -13.82
CA PRO A 44 -33.46 -24.73 -12.44
C PRO A 44 -32.60 -25.59 -11.51
N CYS A 45 -32.29 -25.04 -10.33
CA CYS A 45 -31.61 -25.79 -9.29
C CYS A 45 -32.57 -26.84 -8.70
N PRO A 46 -32.09 -28.08 -8.44
CA PRO A 46 -32.88 -29.12 -7.78
C PRO A 46 -33.22 -28.76 -6.32
N ASP A 47 -34.26 -29.43 -5.80
CA ASP A 47 -34.54 -29.54 -4.37
C ASP A 47 -34.61 -28.22 -3.58
N GLY A 48 -35.24 -27.19 -4.17
CA GLY A 48 -35.48 -25.90 -3.49
C GLY A 48 -34.25 -25.02 -3.31
N LEU A 49 -33.08 -25.47 -3.77
CA LEU A 49 -31.87 -24.66 -3.89
C LEU A 49 -32.11 -23.48 -4.83
N LYS A 50 -31.39 -22.39 -4.59
CA LYS A 50 -31.46 -21.20 -5.44
C LYS A 50 -30.16 -21.07 -6.24
N ALA A 51 -30.29 -20.59 -7.47
CA ALA A 51 -29.14 -20.07 -8.19
C ALA A 51 -28.51 -18.94 -7.37
N GLY A 52 -27.17 -18.88 -7.38
CA GLY A 52 -26.39 -18.00 -6.53
C GLY A 52 -26.80 -16.53 -6.65
N VAL A 53 -26.48 -15.76 -5.61
CA VAL A 53 -26.69 -14.32 -5.62
C VAL A 53 -25.64 -13.64 -6.51
N PHE A 54 -24.47 -14.26 -6.63
CA PHE A 54 -23.40 -13.81 -7.51
C PHE A 54 -23.56 -14.49 -8.87
N ASN A 55 -23.62 -13.67 -9.93
CA ASN A 55 -23.76 -14.11 -11.32
C ASN A 55 -25.02 -14.94 -11.68
N GLU A 56 -26.01 -15.03 -10.77
CA GLU A 56 -27.23 -15.82 -10.96
C GLU A 56 -26.95 -17.31 -11.29
N SER A 57 -25.78 -17.82 -10.88
CA SER A 57 -25.39 -19.22 -11.03
C SER A 57 -24.95 -19.80 -9.69
N ALA A 58 -25.18 -21.09 -9.50
CA ALA A 58 -24.58 -21.84 -8.41
C ALA A 58 -24.05 -23.17 -8.94
N THR A 59 -22.94 -23.61 -8.35
CA THR A 59 -22.36 -24.92 -8.63
C THR A 59 -22.68 -25.85 -7.48
N LEU A 60 -23.42 -26.91 -7.79
CA LEU A 60 -23.86 -27.92 -6.84
C LEU A 60 -22.91 -29.11 -6.87
N THR A 61 -22.63 -29.67 -5.70
CA THR A 61 -21.87 -30.91 -5.55
C THR A 61 -22.41 -31.75 -4.39
N PHE A 62 -22.18 -33.05 -4.45
CA PHE A 62 -22.46 -34.01 -3.38
C PHE A 62 -21.19 -34.35 -2.58
N SER A 63 -20.06 -33.75 -2.94
CA SER A 63 -18.74 -34.01 -2.38
C SER A 63 -18.16 -32.74 -1.76
N SER A 64 -16.90 -32.80 -1.34
CA SER A 64 -16.21 -31.67 -0.73
C SER A 64 -15.88 -30.57 -1.74
N ILE A 65 -15.89 -29.33 -1.27
CA ILE A 65 -15.37 -28.15 -1.96
C ILE A 65 -14.13 -27.69 -1.19
N ALA A 66 -13.03 -27.44 -1.88
CA ALA A 66 -11.82 -26.90 -1.28
C ALA A 66 -11.36 -25.64 -2.01
N PHE A 67 -10.89 -24.66 -1.25
CA PHE A 67 -10.39 -23.40 -1.77
C PHE A 67 -9.18 -22.94 -0.95
N ASN A 68 -8.12 -22.55 -1.65
CA ASN A 68 -6.89 -22.05 -1.04
C ASN A 68 -6.79 -20.54 -1.24
N PHE A 69 -6.51 -19.80 -0.17
CA PHE A 69 -6.29 -18.36 -0.23
C PHE A 69 -5.14 -17.91 0.66
N THR A 70 -4.64 -16.71 0.42
CA THR A 70 -3.72 -16.02 1.34
C THR A 70 -4.38 -14.73 1.76
N GLY A 71 -4.72 -14.60 3.05
CA GLY A 71 -5.45 -13.43 3.52
C GLY A 71 -5.72 -13.43 5.01
N VAL A 72 -6.35 -12.36 5.47
CA VAL A 72 -6.64 -12.08 6.90
C VAL A 72 -8.11 -12.28 7.26
N ALA A 73 -8.96 -12.50 6.25
CA ALA A 73 -10.38 -12.76 6.43
C ALA A 73 -10.96 -13.46 5.20
N PHE A 74 -12.07 -14.17 5.40
CA PHE A 74 -12.92 -14.65 4.31
C PHE A 74 -14.40 -14.53 4.68
N TYR A 75 -15.22 -14.54 3.64
CA TYR A 75 -16.67 -14.63 3.64
C TYR A 75 -17.07 -15.55 2.50
N ALA A 76 -17.94 -16.53 2.73
CA ALA A 76 -18.48 -17.39 1.67
C ALA A 76 -20.00 -17.47 1.78
N SER A 77 -20.65 -17.42 0.62
CA SER A 77 -22.06 -17.65 0.41
C SER A 77 -22.25 -19.03 -0.19
N LEU A 78 -23.07 -19.85 0.45
CA LEU A 78 -23.36 -21.20 0.01
C LEU A 78 -24.78 -21.59 0.44
N ASP A 79 -25.29 -22.69 -0.09
CA ASP A 79 -26.56 -23.31 0.27
C ASP A 79 -26.31 -24.78 0.57
N VAL A 80 -27.07 -25.36 1.50
CA VAL A 80 -26.92 -26.76 1.89
C VAL A 80 -28.31 -27.37 1.97
N VAL A 81 -28.45 -28.57 1.42
CA VAL A 81 -29.53 -29.51 1.73
C VAL A 81 -28.89 -30.66 2.48
N GLY A 82 -29.38 -31.01 3.67
CA GLY A 82 -28.73 -31.98 4.57
C GLY A 82 -27.81 -31.29 5.58
N ALA A 83 -26.57 -31.77 5.74
CA ALA A 83 -25.61 -31.17 6.66
C ALA A 83 -24.21 -31.13 6.06
N ALA A 84 -23.50 -30.01 6.23
CA ALA A 84 -22.12 -29.83 5.78
C ALA A 84 -21.24 -29.31 6.93
N THR A 85 -20.01 -29.81 7.01
CA THR A 85 -18.99 -29.34 7.95
C THR A 85 -18.06 -28.35 7.26
N ILE A 86 -17.81 -27.24 7.92
CA ILE A 86 -16.91 -26.18 7.46
C ILE A 86 -15.59 -26.33 8.21
N ILE A 87 -14.51 -26.46 7.47
CA ILE A 87 -13.17 -26.75 7.99
C ILE A 87 -12.23 -25.66 7.47
N LEU A 88 -11.47 -25.02 8.37
CA LEU A 88 -10.43 -24.09 8.02
C LEU A 88 -9.09 -24.61 8.55
N ASP A 89 -8.13 -24.80 7.66
CA ASP A 89 -6.78 -25.29 8.00
C ASP A 89 -6.78 -26.63 8.78
N GLY A 90 -7.78 -27.47 8.51
CA GLY A 90 -7.97 -28.76 9.18
C GLY A 90 -8.74 -28.69 10.51
N GLU A 91 -9.11 -27.50 10.98
CA GLU A 91 -9.95 -27.32 12.18
C GLU A 91 -11.41 -27.10 11.79
N GLU A 92 -12.34 -27.79 12.45
CA GLU A 92 -13.77 -27.54 12.29
C GLU A 92 -14.12 -26.13 12.77
N LEU A 93 -14.68 -25.32 11.88
CA LEU A 93 -15.17 -23.99 12.19
C LEU A 93 -16.64 -24.00 12.60
N SER A 94 -17.46 -24.73 11.85
CA SER A 94 -18.90 -24.81 12.08
C SER A 94 -19.51 -26.01 11.34
N ILE A 95 -20.73 -26.37 11.73
CA ILE A 95 -21.59 -27.29 10.99
C ILE A 95 -22.81 -26.50 10.52
N LEU A 96 -23.11 -26.60 9.23
CA LEU A 96 -24.33 -26.08 8.63
C LEU A 96 -25.29 -27.23 8.43
N SER A 97 -26.54 -27.05 8.80
CA SER A 97 -27.58 -28.06 8.63
C SER A 97 -28.88 -27.40 8.19
N ASN A 98 -29.46 -27.95 7.13
CA ASN A 98 -30.76 -27.56 6.63
C ASN A 98 -31.49 -28.85 6.20
N PRO A 99 -32.38 -29.39 7.04
CA PRO A 99 -33.06 -30.63 6.72
C PRO A 99 -33.90 -30.44 5.46
N LEU A 100 -33.95 -31.47 4.61
CA LEU A 100 -34.69 -31.44 3.34
C LEU A 100 -36.18 -31.07 3.51
N SER A 101 -36.77 -31.38 4.67
CA SER A 101 -38.14 -30.98 5.03
C SER A 101 -38.33 -29.47 5.02
N ASP A 102 -37.37 -28.73 5.56
CA ASP A 102 -37.46 -27.27 5.70
C ASP A 102 -37.29 -26.60 4.34
N VAL A 103 -36.45 -27.17 3.48
CA VAL A 103 -36.22 -26.67 2.12
C VAL A 103 -37.46 -26.84 1.23
N LEU A 104 -38.19 -27.96 1.38
CA LEU A 104 -39.41 -28.23 0.62
C LEU A 104 -40.60 -27.37 1.08
N GLU A 105 -40.67 -27.01 2.36
CA GLU A 105 -41.77 -26.22 2.93
C GLU A 105 -41.53 -24.69 2.84
N ALA A 106 -40.28 -24.24 2.88
CA ALA A 106 -39.92 -22.82 2.93
C ALA A 106 -40.05 -22.06 1.60
N GLY A 107 -40.23 -22.78 0.49
CA GLY A 107 -40.20 -22.22 -0.85
C GLY A 107 -38.77 -21.85 -1.31
N PRO A 108 -38.59 -21.53 -2.60
CA PRO A 108 -37.26 -21.29 -3.18
C PRO A 108 -36.58 -20.08 -2.52
N GLY A 109 -35.39 -20.29 -1.95
CA GLY A 109 -34.50 -19.21 -1.48
C GLY A 109 -34.30 -19.05 0.04
N GLN A 110 -34.70 -20.01 0.88
CA GLN A 110 -34.44 -19.95 2.33
C GLN A 110 -33.19 -20.71 2.84
N GLY A 111 -32.38 -21.31 1.96
CA GLY A 111 -31.21 -22.12 2.36
C GLY A 111 -29.84 -21.41 2.33
N SER A 112 -29.78 -20.13 1.95
CA SER A 112 -28.48 -19.44 1.83
C SER A 112 -27.82 -19.20 3.19
N HIS A 113 -26.69 -19.87 3.40
CA HIS A 113 -25.82 -19.74 4.56
C HIS A 113 -24.60 -18.87 4.23
N ASN A 114 -24.32 -17.94 5.13
CA ASN A 114 -23.14 -17.09 5.05
C ASN A 114 -22.15 -17.50 6.14
N ILE A 115 -20.96 -17.91 5.75
CA ILE A 115 -19.85 -18.24 6.66
C ILE A 115 -18.76 -17.18 6.53
N SER A 116 -18.14 -16.81 7.65
CA SER A 116 -17.02 -15.87 7.61
C SER A 116 -16.09 -16.06 8.80
N LYS A 117 -14.83 -15.69 8.60
CA LYS A 117 -13.84 -15.57 9.67
C LYS A 117 -12.94 -14.40 9.40
N THR A 118 -12.60 -13.64 10.45
CA THR A 118 -11.70 -12.49 10.39
C THR A 118 -10.57 -12.65 11.40
N GLY A 119 -9.55 -11.80 11.33
CA GLY A 119 -8.41 -11.85 12.25
C GLY A 119 -7.45 -13.02 11.98
N LEU A 120 -7.49 -13.58 10.77
CA LEU A 120 -6.52 -14.57 10.32
C LEU A 120 -5.15 -13.91 10.12
N ALA A 121 -4.09 -14.69 10.30
CA ALA A 121 -2.75 -14.25 9.91
C ALA A 121 -2.68 -14.16 8.38
N ASN A 122 -1.94 -13.21 7.82
CA ASN A 122 -1.81 -13.09 6.36
C ASN A 122 -0.87 -14.15 5.78
N ILE A 123 -1.28 -15.42 5.85
CA ILE A 123 -0.56 -16.61 5.39
C ILE A 123 -1.49 -17.45 4.50
N PRO A 124 -0.99 -18.48 3.81
CA PRO A 124 -1.84 -19.43 3.11
C PRO A 124 -2.80 -20.15 4.06
N HIS A 125 -4.06 -20.27 3.65
CA HIS A 125 -5.16 -20.94 4.32
C HIS A 125 -5.89 -21.86 3.35
N THR A 126 -6.51 -22.91 3.88
CA THR A 126 -7.37 -23.83 3.13
C THR A 126 -8.74 -23.89 3.77
N LEU A 127 -9.75 -23.38 3.06
CA LEU A 127 -11.16 -23.58 3.40
C LEU A 127 -11.65 -24.85 2.74
N THR A 128 -12.29 -25.73 3.51
CA THR A 128 -12.93 -26.95 3.01
C THR A 128 -14.37 -27.01 3.52
N ILE A 129 -15.29 -27.30 2.62
CA ILE A 129 -16.70 -27.52 2.89
C ILE A 129 -16.97 -28.98 2.54
N ALA A 130 -17.31 -29.82 3.51
CA ALA A 130 -17.46 -31.25 3.32
C ALA A 130 -18.86 -31.74 3.73
N PRO A 131 -19.45 -32.70 3.01
CA PRO A 131 -20.68 -33.34 3.45
C PRO A 131 -20.54 -33.95 4.84
N ASN A 132 -21.50 -33.68 5.73
CA ASN A 132 -21.58 -34.30 7.04
C ASN A 132 -22.58 -35.46 7.02
N THR A 133 -22.04 -36.64 6.74
CA THR A 133 -22.83 -37.88 6.60
C THR A 133 -23.36 -38.43 7.93
N THR A 134 -22.94 -37.88 9.07
CA THR A 134 -23.34 -38.38 10.39
C THR A 134 -24.69 -37.83 10.88
N LEU A 135 -25.11 -36.69 10.35
CA LEU A 135 -26.32 -36.00 10.81
C LEU A 135 -27.52 -36.27 9.90
N ILE A 136 -27.41 -36.01 8.59
CA ILE A 136 -28.53 -36.09 7.64
C ILE A 136 -28.04 -36.42 6.21
N PRO A 137 -28.07 -37.68 5.76
CA PRO A 137 -27.91 -38.05 4.35
C PRO A 137 -29.25 -38.01 3.59
N PRO A 138 -29.27 -37.63 2.29
CA PRO A 138 -28.16 -37.14 1.45
C PRO A 138 -27.84 -35.64 1.69
N THR A 139 -26.60 -35.23 1.40
CA THR A 139 -26.18 -33.82 1.45
C THR A 139 -25.87 -33.27 0.07
N ILE A 140 -26.44 -32.12 -0.27
CA ILE A 140 -26.12 -31.32 -1.45
C ILE A 140 -25.55 -29.99 -0.97
N ILE A 141 -24.44 -29.57 -1.58
CA ILE A 141 -23.75 -28.33 -1.27
C ILE A 141 -23.79 -27.47 -2.53
N GLY A 142 -24.50 -26.36 -2.46
CA GLY A 142 -24.50 -25.32 -3.48
C GLY A 142 -23.51 -24.23 -3.13
N PHE A 143 -22.52 -23.98 -3.97
CA PHE A 143 -21.59 -22.89 -3.78
C PHE A 143 -21.89 -21.77 -4.76
N ASP A 144 -21.85 -20.53 -4.25
CA ASP A 144 -22.16 -19.31 -4.99
C ASP A 144 -20.90 -18.47 -5.14
N HIS A 145 -20.36 -17.93 -4.04
CA HIS A 145 -19.12 -17.15 -4.12
C HIS A 145 -18.39 -17.10 -2.80
N LEU A 146 -17.10 -16.74 -2.89
CA LEU A 146 -16.25 -16.45 -1.75
C LEU A 146 -15.52 -15.13 -1.95
N ILE A 147 -15.45 -14.33 -0.89
CA ILE A 147 -14.66 -13.10 -0.82
C ILE A 147 -13.61 -13.30 0.25
N TYR A 148 -12.34 -13.09 -0.08
CA TYR A 148 -11.27 -13.06 0.91
C TYR A 148 -10.53 -11.73 0.89
N THR A 149 -10.03 -11.31 2.04
CA THR A 149 -9.27 -10.08 2.19
C THR A 149 -7.80 -10.43 2.31
N ALA A 150 -6.99 -10.04 1.33
CA ALA A 150 -5.54 -10.16 1.37
C ALA A 150 -4.89 -8.90 1.94
N SER A 151 -3.85 -9.06 2.76
CA SER A 151 -2.96 -7.96 3.11
C SER A 151 -1.79 -7.94 2.15
N LEU A 152 -1.80 -6.98 1.23
CA LEU A 152 -0.74 -6.83 0.26
C LEU A 152 0.31 -5.84 0.78
N PRO A 153 1.60 -6.11 0.54
CA PRO A 153 2.61 -5.10 0.76
C PRO A 153 2.28 -3.90 -0.13
N ASP A 154 2.19 -2.71 0.46
CA ASP A 154 1.94 -1.48 -0.27
C ASP A 154 2.99 -1.34 -1.38
N LYS A 155 2.52 -1.13 -2.62
CA LYS A 155 3.41 -0.97 -3.78
C LYS A 155 4.35 0.16 -3.43
N LYS A 156 5.65 -0.14 -3.27
CA LYS A 156 6.73 0.79 -2.86
C LYS A 156 6.35 2.21 -3.19
N SER A 157 5.80 2.93 -2.20
CA SER A 157 5.37 4.28 -2.45
C SER A 157 6.60 5.07 -2.86
N HIS A 158 6.53 5.79 -3.99
CA HIS A 158 7.64 6.60 -4.49
C HIS A 158 7.98 7.77 -3.55
N VAL A 159 7.36 7.82 -2.37
CA VAL A 159 7.63 8.75 -1.28
C VAL A 159 9.13 8.81 -0.97
N GLY A 160 9.84 7.68 -0.96
CA GLY A 160 11.30 7.68 -0.77
C GLY A 160 12.06 8.45 -1.85
N ALA A 161 11.68 8.29 -3.12
CA ALA A 161 12.28 9.00 -4.24
C ALA A 161 11.89 10.49 -4.24
N ILE A 162 10.65 10.82 -3.88
CA ILE A 162 10.15 12.19 -3.78
C ILE A 162 10.87 12.93 -2.64
N VAL A 163 10.96 12.33 -1.44
CA VAL A 163 11.66 12.92 -0.29
C VAL A 163 13.16 13.05 -0.56
N GLY A 164 13.77 12.04 -1.19
CA GLY A 164 15.17 12.09 -1.61
C GLY A 164 15.45 13.22 -2.60
N GLY A 165 14.57 13.42 -3.59
CA GLY A 165 14.66 14.51 -4.55
C GLY A 165 14.56 15.90 -3.90
N VAL A 166 13.62 16.07 -2.96
CA VAL A 166 13.44 17.35 -2.25
C VAL A 166 14.65 17.68 -1.37
N LEU A 167 15.16 16.72 -0.59
CA LEU A 167 16.34 16.94 0.25
C LEU A 167 17.60 17.26 -0.57
N ALA A 168 17.81 16.57 -1.68
CA ALA A 168 18.91 16.87 -2.61
C ALA A 168 18.77 18.28 -3.21
N GLY A 169 17.56 18.66 -3.63
CA GLY A 169 17.28 20.00 -4.17
C GLY A 169 17.57 21.11 -3.15
N VAL A 170 17.12 20.94 -1.91
CA VAL A 170 17.38 21.91 -0.82
C VAL A 170 18.88 22.04 -0.55
N ALA A 171 19.63 20.94 -0.52
CA ALA A 171 21.08 20.97 -0.31
C ALA A 171 21.82 21.74 -1.42
N VAL A 172 21.42 21.56 -2.68
CA VAL A 172 22.00 22.29 -3.83
C VAL A 172 21.73 23.79 -3.73
N ILE A 173 20.49 24.18 -3.43
CA ILE A 173 20.11 25.59 -3.27
C ILE A 173 20.92 26.24 -2.14
N PHE A 174 21.06 25.54 -1.00
CA PHE A 174 21.83 26.03 0.13
C PHE A 174 23.33 26.18 -0.20
N GLY A 175 23.90 25.21 -0.92
CA GLY A 175 25.28 25.25 -1.41
C GLY A 175 25.53 26.45 -2.34
N LEU A 176 24.63 26.70 -3.28
CA LEU A 176 24.72 27.85 -4.20
C LEU A 176 24.63 29.18 -3.46
N LEU A 177 23.74 29.29 -2.47
CA LEU A 177 23.63 30.47 -1.59
C LEU A 177 24.92 30.73 -0.81
N LEU A 178 25.50 29.69 -0.21
CA LEU A 178 26.77 29.79 0.52
C LEU A 178 27.92 30.21 -0.42
N ALA A 179 28.01 29.62 -1.62
CA ALA A 179 29.02 29.99 -2.62
C ALA A 179 28.87 31.46 -3.06
N ALA A 180 27.64 31.92 -3.30
CA ALA A 180 27.37 33.31 -3.66
C ALA A 180 27.76 34.30 -2.55
N LEU A 181 27.45 33.96 -1.29
CA LEU A 181 27.85 34.76 -0.12
C LEU A 181 29.38 34.82 0.02
N PHE A 182 30.07 33.70 -0.20
CA PHE A 182 31.53 33.65 -0.12
C PHE A 182 32.19 34.47 -1.23
N ALA A 183 31.68 34.39 -2.46
CA ALA A 183 32.13 35.21 -3.58
C ALA A 183 31.92 36.71 -3.33
N ARG A 184 30.78 37.11 -2.76
CA ARG A 184 30.51 38.50 -2.37
C ARG A 184 31.49 39.00 -1.30
N ARG A 185 31.75 38.20 -0.25
CA ARG A 185 32.74 38.56 0.78
C ARG A 185 34.13 38.74 0.19
N ARG A 186 34.57 37.86 -0.69
CA ARG A 186 35.91 37.94 -1.34
C ARG A 186 36.04 39.18 -2.22
N LYS A 187 35.01 39.53 -3.00
CA LYS A 187 35.00 40.77 -3.80
C LYS A 187 35.10 42.03 -2.94
N LEU A 188 34.43 42.07 -1.78
CA LEU A 188 34.51 43.22 -0.87
C LEU A 188 35.91 43.39 -0.26
N ILE A 189 36.59 42.29 0.10
CA ILE A 189 37.96 42.33 0.61
C ILE A 189 38.92 42.87 -0.46
N LEU A 190 38.81 42.38 -1.71
CA LEU A 190 39.64 42.85 -2.81
C LEU A 190 39.45 44.36 -3.08
N ARG A 191 38.20 44.86 -3.06
CA ARG A 191 37.91 46.30 -3.19
C ARG A 191 38.53 47.13 -2.07
N ARG A 192 38.57 46.62 -0.83
CA ARG A 192 39.24 47.30 0.30
C ARG A 192 40.75 47.38 0.09
N ASN A 193 41.38 46.33 -0.42
CA ASN A 193 42.83 46.32 -0.68
C ASN A 193 43.22 47.25 -1.85
N GLN A 194 42.40 47.33 -2.89
CA GLN A 194 42.61 48.29 -3.99
C GLN A 194 42.51 49.74 -3.53
N ARG A 195 41.53 50.08 -2.68
CA ARG A 195 41.43 51.44 -2.10
C ARG A 195 42.65 51.80 -1.25
N LYS A 196 43.15 50.87 -0.43
CA LYS A 196 44.38 51.09 0.36
C LYS A 196 45.60 51.33 -0.54
N SER A 197 45.72 50.59 -1.63
CA SER A 197 46.83 50.72 -2.58
C SER A 197 46.80 52.04 -3.35
N ALA A 198 45.60 52.53 -3.70
CA ALA A 198 45.44 53.84 -4.35
C ALA A 198 45.81 55.01 -3.42
N VAL A 199 45.44 54.95 -2.14
CA VAL A 199 45.81 55.97 -1.13
C VAL A 199 47.33 55.99 -0.91
N LEU A 200 47.96 54.82 -0.78
CA LEU A 200 49.42 54.71 -0.64
C LEU A 200 50.17 55.28 -1.86
N ARG A 201 49.71 54.99 -3.09
CA ARG A 201 50.30 55.58 -4.31
C ARG A 201 50.14 57.10 -4.37
N GLY A 202 48.98 57.62 -3.99
CA GLY A 202 48.75 59.06 -3.92
C GLY A 202 49.68 59.78 -2.93
N MET A 203 49.94 59.16 -1.77
CA MET A 203 50.87 59.70 -0.77
C MET A 203 52.34 59.69 -1.26
N THR A 204 52.77 58.67 -2.00
CA THR A 204 54.13 58.66 -2.57
C THR A 204 54.34 59.73 -3.65
N VAL A 205 53.34 60.02 -4.49
CA VAL A 205 53.43 61.05 -5.53
C VAL A 205 53.45 62.46 -4.90
N ALA A 206 52.65 62.71 -3.87
CA ALA A 206 52.68 63.98 -3.14
C ALA A 206 54.05 64.26 -2.47
N ARG A 207 54.71 63.21 -1.96
CA ARG A 207 56.04 63.33 -1.35
C ARG A 207 57.15 63.62 -2.35
N GLN A 208 57.06 63.08 -3.57
CA GLN A 208 58.01 63.37 -4.64
C GLN A 208 57.91 64.82 -5.13
N ASN A 209 56.70 65.36 -5.25
CA ASN A 209 56.49 66.76 -5.66
C ASN A 209 56.94 67.78 -4.59
N HIS A 210 56.88 67.42 -3.31
CA HIS A 210 57.39 68.30 -2.24
C HIS A 210 58.92 68.38 -2.25
N ASN A 211 59.63 67.30 -2.59
CA ASN A 211 61.09 67.32 -2.65
C ASN A 211 61.64 67.98 -3.93
N ALA A 212 60.88 67.96 -5.03
CA ALA A 212 61.28 68.61 -6.27
C ALA A 212 61.19 70.15 -6.22
N GLY A 213 60.38 70.71 -5.30
CA GLY A 213 60.27 72.16 -5.13
C GLY A 213 61.36 72.79 -4.25
N GLU A 214 62.24 71.99 -3.62
CA GLU A 214 63.26 72.49 -2.68
C GLU A 214 64.65 72.67 -3.34
N GLU A 215 64.85 72.17 -4.57
CA GLU A 215 66.13 72.35 -5.28
C GLU A 215 66.20 73.63 -6.14
N ASP A 216 65.08 74.26 -6.52
CA ASP A 216 65.06 75.48 -7.36
C ASP A 216 65.24 76.80 -6.58
N ALA A 217 65.44 76.77 -5.26
CA ALA A 217 65.59 77.97 -4.42
C ALA A 217 67.04 78.43 -4.20
N LYS A 218 68.03 77.83 -4.88
CA LYS A 218 69.46 78.15 -4.71
C LYS A 218 70.16 78.53 -6.01
N GLU A 219 69.73 79.59 -6.70
CA GLU A 219 70.62 80.27 -7.64
C GLU A 219 70.17 81.73 -7.85
N LEU A 220 70.77 82.65 -7.09
CA LEU A 220 70.69 84.09 -7.33
C LEU A 220 72.15 84.61 -7.44
N PRO A 221 72.65 84.94 -8.64
CA PRO A 221 73.95 85.58 -8.77
C PRO A 221 73.80 87.11 -8.67
N THR A 222 74.65 87.67 -7.82
CA THR A 222 75.03 89.08 -7.71
C THR A 222 75.82 89.56 -8.91
#